data_AF-A0A2C4IE72-F1
#
_entry.id   AF-A0A2C4IE72-F1
#
_cell.length_a   1.000
_cell.length_b   1.000
_cell.length_c   1.000
_cell.angle_alpha   90.00
_cell.angle_beta   90.00
_cell.angle_gamma   90.00
#
_symmetry.space_group_name_H-M   'P 1'
#
loop_
_entity.id
_entity.type
_entity.pdbx_description
1 polymer ?
#
loop_
_entity_poly.entity_id
_entity_poly.type
_entity_poly.pdbx_seq_one_letter_code
_entity_poly.pdbx_strand_id
1 'polypeptide(L)'
;MHALVIGGTGMLKKVSVWLCNQGLYVSVIGRDRNRLEDVKNTCNAPRNVTCISLDYHDSDALKQSIKDTIKQNGPIRLVVAWVHTTAKKALQVICEEIELHSKSYSLFHILGSSASRLERQKIGSAFCNYHRILLGFILQGEHSRWLTHEEITDGVIAGIQSKQSDCIVGTLEPWELRPI
;
A
#
# COMPACT_ATOMS: atom_id res chain seq x y z
N MET A 1 10.44 -10.14 -9.36
CA MET A 1 10.40 -8.89 -8.57
C MET A 1 9.44 -9.09 -7.41
N HIS A 2 9.78 -8.61 -6.21
CA HIS A 2 9.00 -8.86 -4.98
C HIS A 2 8.33 -7.56 -4.49
N ALA A 3 7.03 -7.63 -4.26
CA ALA A 3 6.19 -6.56 -3.74
C ALA A 3 5.66 -6.88 -2.34
N LEU A 4 5.59 -5.87 -1.49
CA LEU A 4 4.94 -5.92 -0.18
C LEU A 4 3.66 -5.09 -0.20
N VAL A 5 2.54 -5.64 0.26
CA VAL A 5 1.26 -4.93 0.35
C VAL A 5 0.74 -4.95 1.79
N ILE A 6 0.46 -3.77 2.34
CA ILE A 6 -0.08 -3.60 3.69
C ILE A 6 -1.52 -3.10 3.56
N GLY A 7 -2.45 -3.80 4.21
CA GLY A 7 -3.89 -3.58 4.00
C GLY A 7 -4.44 -4.26 2.73
N GLY A 8 -3.68 -5.19 2.15
CA GLY A 8 -4.02 -5.90 0.91
C GLY A 8 -5.14 -6.93 1.03
N THR A 9 -5.80 -7.07 2.19
CA THR A 9 -6.93 -7.99 2.40
C THR A 9 -8.30 -7.31 2.34
N GLY A 10 -8.33 -5.98 2.32
CA GLY A 10 -9.56 -5.18 2.27
C GLY A 10 -9.66 -4.40 0.96
N MET A 11 -9.76 -3.07 1.09
CA MET A 11 -9.86 -2.12 -0.02
C MET A 11 -8.78 -2.34 -1.12
N LEU A 12 -7.57 -2.77 -0.74
CA LEU A 12 -6.47 -3.02 -1.68
C LEU A 12 -6.38 -4.47 -2.19
N LYS A 13 -7.36 -5.35 -1.93
CA LYS A 13 -7.34 -6.75 -2.38
C LYS A 13 -7.11 -6.87 -3.89
N LYS A 14 -7.86 -6.11 -4.70
CA LYS A 14 -7.72 -6.12 -6.16
C LYS A 14 -6.32 -5.65 -6.60
N VAL A 15 -5.67 -4.75 -5.87
CA VAL A 15 -4.29 -4.31 -6.14
C VAL A 15 -3.30 -5.45 -5.88
N SER A 16 -3.44 -6.19 -4.77
CA SER A 16 -2.62 -7.37 -4.49
C SER A 16 -2.75 -8.44 -5.59
N VAL A 17 -3.98 -8.71 -6.04
CA VAL A 17 -4.24 -9.67 -7.13
C VAL A 17 -3.63 -9.17 -8.44
N TRP A 18 -3.81 -7.88 -8.76
CA TRP A 18 -3.24 -7.28 -9.96
C TRP A 18 -1.71 -7.40 -9.98
N LEU A 19 -1.01 -7.08 -8.88
CA LEU A 19 0.45 -7.23 -8.77
C LEU A 19 0.89 -8.68 -9.01
N CYS A 20 0.15 -9.66 -8.47
CA CYS A 20 0.47 -11.07 -8.69
C CYS A 20 0.28 -11.46 -10.16
N ASN A 21 -0.78 -10.96 -10.81
CA ASN A 21 -1.06 -11.20 -12.22
C ASN A 21 -0.03 -10.54 -13.16
N GLN A 22 0.70 -9.52 -12.70
CA GLN A 22 1.89 -8.98 -13.38
C GLN A 22 3.13 -9.88 -13.23
N GLY A 23 3.03 -11.03 -12.56
CA GLY A 23 4.12 -11.98 -12.37
C GLY A 23 5.04 -11.67 -11.19
N LEU A 24 4.65 -10.78 -10.28
CA LEU A 24 5.43 -10.48 -9.08
C LEU A 24 5.20 -11.55 -8.00
N TYR A 25 6.22 -11.72 -7.15
CA TYR A 25 6.02 -12.29 -5.82
C TYR A 25 5.37 -11.21 -4.95
N VAL A 26 4.27 -11.54 -4.28
CA VAL A 26 3.48 -10.59 -3.50
C VAL A 26 3.35 -11.07 -2.08
N SER A 27 3.92 -10.33 -1.15
CA SER A 27 3.75 -10.57 0.29
C SER A 27 2.68 -9.64 0.81
N VAL A 28 1.65 -10.19 1.45
CA VAL A 28 0.49 -9.42 1.92
C VAL A 28 0.43 -9.47 3.44
N ILE A 29 0.45 -8.30 4.09
CA ILE A 29 0.29 -8.15 5.53
C ILE A 29 -1.17 -7.85 5.86
N GLY A 30 -1.73 -8.63 6.79
CA GLY A 30 -3.06 -8.42 7.35
C GLY A 30 -3.24 -9.19 8.66
N ARG A 31 -4.30 -8.88 9.41
CA ARG A 31 -4.58 -9.53 10.71
C ARG A 31 -5.39 -10.82 10.58
N ASP A 32 -6.25 -10.89 9.56
CA ASP A 32 -7.18 -11.99 9.34
C ASP A 32 -6.60 -12.98 8.33
N ARG A 33 -6.28 -14.19 8.81
CA ARG A 33 -5.70 -15.25 7.99
C ARG A 33 -6.63 -15.75 6.89
N ASN A 34 -7.95 -15.80 7.15
CA ASN A 34 -8.91 -16.26 6.13
C ASN A 34 -8.97 -15.27 4.97
N ARG A 35 -8.94 -13.96 5.26
CA ARG A 35 -8.89 -12.93 4.21
C ARG A 35 -7.58 -12.93 3.43
N LEU A 36 -6.46 -13.27 4.08
CA LEU A 36 -5.18 -13.44 3.40
C LEU A 36 -5.20 -14.64 2.43
N GLU A 37 -5.72 -15.78 2.87
CA GLU A 37 -5.85 -16.96 2.00
C GLU A 37 -6.84 -16.70 0.84
N ASP A 38 -7.92 -15.96 1.08
CA ASP A 38 -8.84 -15.52 0.02
C ASP A 38 -8.13 -14.67 -1.06
N VAL A 39 -7.24 -13.73 -0.67
CA VAL A 39 -6.39 -12.99 -1.64
C VAL A 39 -5.53 -13.96 -2.45
N LYS A 40 -4.83 -14.87 -1.77
CA LYS A 40 -3.95 -15.86 -2.40
C LYS A 40 -4.69 -16.76 -3.38
N ASN A 41 -5.88 -17.24 -3.02
CA ASN A 41 -6.71 -18.11 -3.85
C ASN A 41 -7.33 -17.38 -5.05
N THR A 42 -7.46 -16.05 -4.98
CA THR A 42 -7.94 -15.21 -6.10
C THR A 42 -6.84 -14.98 -7.15
N CYS A 43 -5.57 -15.08 -6.78
CA CYS A 43 -4.45 -14.84 -7.69
C CYS A 43 -4.25 -16.00 -8.69
N ASN A 44 -3.87 -15.68 -9.93
CA ASN A 44 -3.58 -16.68 -10.96
C ASN A 44 -2.35 -17.56 -10.63
N ALA A 45 -1.45 -17.07 -9.77
CA ALA A 45 -0.29 -17.80 -9.29
C ALA A 45 -0.23 -17.79 -7.75
N PRO A 46 -1.07 -18.58 -7.05
CA PRO A 46 -1.13 -18.59 -5.58
C PRO A 46 0.22 -18.88 -4.90
N ARG A 47 1.09 -19.65 -5.57
CA ARG A 47 2.46 -19.95 -5.12
C ARG A 47 3.37 -18.71 -5.00
N ASN A 48 3.02 -17.63 -5.70
CA ASN A 48 3.77 -16.37 -5.66
C ASN A 48 3.24 -15.43 -4.57
N VAL A 49 2.25 -15.85 -3.77
CA VAL A 49 1.67 -15.05 -2.70
C VAL A 49 2.11 -15.57 -1.34
N THR A 50 2.72 -14.70 -0.54
CA THR A 50 3.09 -14.97 0.86
C THR A 50 2.12 -14.24 1.79
N CYS A 51 1.32 -15.01 2.53
CA CYS A 51 0.39 -14.49 3.53
C CYS A 51 1.15 -14.22 4.84
N ILE A 52 1.18 -12.96 5.29
CA ILE A 52 1.80 -12.56 6.55
C ILE A 52 0.71 -12.10 7.52
N SER A 53 0.32 -13.02 8.42
CA SER A 53 -0.71 -12.77 9.42
C SER A 53 -0.13 -12.08 10.66
N LEU A 54 -0.21 -10.76 10.74
CA LEU A 54 0.27 -9.97 11.89
C LEU A 54 -0.50 -8.67 12.07
N ASP A 55 -0.42 -8.10 13.27
CA ASP A 55 -0.77 -6.69 13.51
C ASP A 55 0.49 -5.83 13.33
N TYR A 56 0.48 -4.92 12.36
CA TYR A 56 1.63 -4.07 12.06
C TYR A 56 1.90 -2.99 13.11
N HIS A 57 1.07 -2.89 14.16
CA HIS A 57 1.41 -2.11 15.36
C HIS A 57 2.52 -2.77 16.19
N ASP A 58 2.68 -4.09 16.11
CA ASP A 58 3.79 -4.81 16.71
C ASP A 58 5.04 -4.65 15.84
N SER A 59 5.92 -3.73 16.25
CA SER A 59 7.11 -3.37 15.48
C SER A 59 8.13 -4.51 15.40
N ASP A 60 8.25 -5.34 16.45
CA ASP A 60 9.22 -6.43 16.49
C ASP A 60 8.75 -7.60 15.62
N ALA A 61 7.47 -7.96 15.72
CA ALA A 61 6.86 -8.98 14.86
C ALA A 61 6.87 -8.55 13.39
N LEU A 62 6.59 -7.27 13.10
CA LEU A 62 6.66 -6.70 11.76
C LEU A 62 8.08 -6.82 11.20
N LYS A 63 9.08 -6.33 11.95
CA LYS A 63 10.49 -6.40 11.57
C LYS A 63 10.94 -7.82 11.25
N GLN A 64 10.65 -8.76 12.13
CA GLN A 64 11.04 -10.16 11.93
C GLN A 64 10.38 -10.75 10.68
N SER A 65 9.09 -10.46 10.47
CA SER A 65 8.35 -10.93 9.30
C SER A 65 8.89 -10.36 7.98
N ILE A 66 9.28 -9.08 7.94
CA ILE A 66 9.91 -8.47 6.75
C ILE A 66 11.24 -9.18 6.44
N LYS A 67 12.09 -9.40 7.45
CA LYS A 67 13.36 -10.13 7.28
C LYS A 67 13.16 -11.52 6.70
N ASP A 68 12.24 -12.30 7.27
CA ASP A 68 12.01 -13.67 6.84
C ASP A 68 11.43 -13.73 5.43
N THR A 69 10.56 -12.78 5.09
CA THR A 69 10.01 -12.65 3.74
C THR A 69 11.09 -12.27 2.72
N ILE A 70 12.02 -11.36 3.06
CA ILE A 70 13.15 -11.01 2.19
C ILE A 70 14.07 -12.22 1.98
N LYS A 71 14.33 -13.01 3.02
CA LYS A 71 15.12 -14.24 2.90
C LYS A 71 14.45 -15.27 1.99
N GLN A 72 13.14 -15.43 2.10
CA GLN A 72 12.37 -16.41 1.34
C GLN A 72 12.18 -16.02 -0.13
N ASN A 73 11.80 -14.76 -0.38
CA ASN A 73 11.31 -14.30 -1.68
C ASN A 73 12.26 -13.33 -2.40
N GLY A 74 13.38 -12.98 -1.76
CA GLY A 74 14.34 -11.99 -2.24
C GLY A 74 13.96 -10.55 -1.86
N PRO A 75 14.79 -9.57 -2.29
CA PRO A 75 14.65 -8.16 -1.90
C PRO A 75 13.31 -7.55 -2.37
N ILE A 76 12.63 -6.86 -1.47
CA ILE A 76 11.41 -6.10 -1.78
C ILE A 76 11.80 -4.85 -2.56
N ARG A 77 11.19 -4.67 -3.74
CA ARG A 77 11.46 -3.50 -4.61
C ARG A 77 10.25 -2.58 -4.79
N LEU A 78 9.08 -3.02 -4.33
CA LEU A 78 7.83 -2.28 -4.43
C LEU A 78 7.04 -2.47 -3.14
N VAL A 79 6.61 -1.38 -2.52
CA VAL A 79 5.75 -1.39 -1.34
C VAL A 79 4.48 -0.63 -1.66
N VAL A 80 3.32 -1.23 -1.38
CA VAL A 80 2.01 -0.57 -1.43
C VAL A 80 1.45 -0.56 -0.03
N ALA A 81 1.35 0.63 0.56
CA ALA A 81 1.06 0.77 1.97
C ALA A 81 -0.21 1.59 2.19
N TRP A 82 -1.24 0.95 2.74
CA TRP A 82 -2.33 1.64 3.40
C TRP A 82 -2.26 1.36 4.90
N VAL A 83 -1.67 2.31 5.63
CA VAL A 83 -1.37 2.19 7.05
C VAL A 83 -2.15 3.26 7.80
N HIS A 84 -2.87 2.86 8.85
CA HIS A 84 -3.58 3.82 9.69
C HIS A 84 -2.59 4.76 10.39
N THR A 85 -3.00 6.02 10.56
CA THR A 85 -2.18 7.08 11.20
C THR A 85 -1.75 6.75 12.64
N THR A 86 -2.39 5.76 13.27
CA THR A 86 -2.04 5.23 14.60
C THR A 86 -0.76 4.39 14.58
N ALA A 87 -0.42 3.75 13.46
CA ALA A 87 0.76 2.91 13.31
C ALA A 87 1.97 3.71 12.78
N LYS A 88 2.30 4.81 13.46
CA LYS A 88 3.33 5.78 13.03
C LYS A 88 4.69 5.14 12.72
N LYS A 89 5.05 4.06 13.41
CA LYS A 89 6.34 3.37 13.27
C LYS A 89 6.39 2.31 12.18
N ALA A 90 5.24 1.82 11.71
CA ALA A 90 5.20 0.66 10.82
C ALA A 90 5.97 0.91 9.51
N LEU A 91 5.69 2.04 8.85
CA LEU A 91 6.39 2.42 7.61
C LEU A 91 7.89 2.62 7.84
N GLN A 92 8.29 3.23 8.96
CA GLN A 92 9.70 3.42 9.28
C GLN A 92 10.42 2.06 9.40
N VAL A 93 9.87 1.13 10.20
CA VAL A 93 10.42 -0.22 10.38
C VAL A 93 10.56 -0.95 9.05
N ILE A 94 9.54 -0.87 8.18
CA ILE A 94 9.56 -1.49 6.85
C ILE A 94 10.66 -0.89 5.99
N CYS A 95 10.78 0.44 5.94
CA CYS A 95 11.80 1.12 5.15
C CYS A 95 13.21 0.73 5.61
N GLU A 96 13.47 0.81 6.93
CA GLU A 96 14.76 0.46 7.53
C GLU A 96 15.17 -0.97 7.16
N GLU A 97 14.27 -1.94 7.30
CA GLU A 97 14.58 -3.34 6.99
C GLU A 97 14.76 -3.61 5.49
N ILE A 98 13.99 -2.95 4.62
CA ILE A 98 14.16 -3.08 3.17
C ILE A 98 15.51 -2.52 2.72
N GLU A 99 15.93 -1.40 3.29
CA GLU A 99 17.16 -0.68 2.92
C GLU A 99 18.44 -1.43 3.30
N LEU A 100 18.38 -2.35 4.26
CA LEU A 100 19.47 -3.29 4.55
C LEU A 100 19.76 -4.25 3.40
N HIS A 101 18.77 -4.50 2.53
CA HIS A 101 18.83 -5.53 1.48
C HIS A 101 18.65 -4.96 0.06
N SER A 102 18.19 -3.72 -0.07
CA SER A 102 17.86 -3.08 -1.35
C SER A 102 18.42 -1.68 -1.44
N LYS A 103 19.20 -1.39 -2.49
CA LYS A 103 19.74 -0.05 -2.77
C LYS A 103 18.75 0.89 -3.48
N SER A 104 17.59 0.40 -3.88
CA SER A 104 16.51 1.22 -4.43
C SER A 104 15.19 0.45 -4.49
N TYR A 105 14.12 1.07 -4.00
CA TYR A 105 12.75 0.57 -4.03
C TYR A 105 11.75 1.73 -4.17
N SER A 106 10.52 1.42 -4.55
CA SER A 106 9.41 2.38 -4.59
C SER A 106 8.42 2.10 -3.47
N LEU A 107 8.04 3.13 -2.72
CA LEU A 107 6.98 3.08 -1.72
C LEU A 107 5.80 3.92 -2.21
N PHE A 108 4.67 3.27 -2.46
CA PHE A 108 3.39 3.90 -2.76
C PHE A 108 2.54 3.92 -1.49
N HIS A 109 2.40 5.10 -0.91
CA HIS A 109 1.65 5.31 0.33
C HIS A 109 0.27 5.86 0.02
N ILE A 110 -0.74 5.06 0.32
CA ILE A 110 -2.15 5.40 0.17
C ILE A 110 -2.59 6.19 1.39
N LEU A 111 -3.06 7.41 1.14
CA LEU A 111 -3.42 8.39 2.17
C LEU A 111 -4.84 8.89 1.91
N GLY A 112 -5.58 9.18 2.98
CA GLY A 112 -6.87 9.88 2.85
C GLY A 112 -6.71 11.34 2.45
N SER A 113 -7.81 11.97 2.04
CA SER A 113 -7.81 13.33 1.49
C SER A 113 -7.23 14.38 2.44
N SER A 114 -7.36 14.22 3.76
CA SER A 114 -6.79 15.14 4.75
C SER A 114 -5.27 15.27 4.67
N ALA A 115 -4.58 14.26 4.16
CA ALA A 115 -3.13 14.31 4.00
C ALA A 115 -2.69 15.37 2.97
N SER A 116 -3.56 15.82 2.05
CA SER A 116 -3.22 16.89 1.10
C SER A 116 -2.95 18.23 1.79
N ARG A 117 -3.53 18.43 2.98
CA ARG A 117 -3.41 19.65 3.78
C ARG A 117 -2.30 19.59 4.83
N LEU A 118 -1.58 18.48 4.90
CA LEU A 118 -0.46 18.27 5.80
C LEU A 118 0.86 18.40 5.04
N GLU A 119 1.90 18.84 5.75
CA GLU A 119 3.25 18.84 5.20
C GLU A 119 3.70 17.43 4.80
N ARG A 120 4.42 17.36 3.69
CA ARG A 120 4.92 16.11 3.14
C ARG A 120 5.96 15.52 4.09
N GLN A 121 5.63 14.38 4.70
CA GLN A 121 6.57 13.66 5.56
C GLN A 121 7.71 13.07 4.72
N LYS A 122 8.92 13.09 5.29
CA LYS A 122 10.07 12.36 4.75
C LYS A 122 9.97 10.91 5.19
N ILE A 123 9.79 9.99 4.25
CA ILE A 123 9.69 8.55 4.50
C ILE A 123 10.83 7.83 3.80
N GLY A 124 11.51 6.93 4.53
CA GLY A 124 12.69 6.22 4.05
C GLY A 124 13.93 7.11 3.88
N SER A 125 15.02 6.52 3.42
CA SER A 125 16.26 7.23 3.08
C SER A 125 16.33 7.59 1.59
N ALA A 126 17.53 7.95 1.10
CA ALA A 126 17.78 8.24 -0.31
C ALA A 126 17.54 7.03 -1.24
N PHE A 127 17.43 5.81 -0.69
CA PHE A 127 17.08 4.60 -1.46
C PHE A 127 15.57 4.47 -1.72
N CYS A 128 14.74 5.24 -1.01
CA CYS A 128 13.28 5.19 -1.11
C CYS A 128 12.76 6.20 -2.14
N ASN A 129 12.20 5.70 -3.24
CA ASN A 129 11.38 6.51 -4.13
C ASN A 129 9.97 6.59 -3.54
N TYR A 130 9.70 7.67 -2.80
CA TYR A 130 8.44 7.85 -2.08
C TYR A 130 7.37 8.54 -2.92
N HIS A 131 6.27 7.81 -3.14
CA HIS A 131 5.10 8.21 -3.89
C HIS A 131 3.87 8.25 -2.98
N ARG A 132 3.05 9.30 -3.10
CA ARG A 132 1.78 9.44 -2.38
C ARG A 132 0.63 9.21 -3.34
N ILE A 133 -0.35 8.42 -2.92
CA ILE A 133 -1.63 8.28 -3.61
C ILE A 133 -2.69 8.82 -2.66
N LEU A 134 -3.23 10.01 -2.98
CA LEU A 134 -4.20 10.74 -2.18
C LEU A 134 -5.61 10.35 -2.62
N LEU A 135 -6.35 9.71 -1.73
CA LEU A 135 -7.73 9.33 -1.95
C LEU A 135 -8.65 10.50 -1.63
N GLY A 136 -9.26 11.06 -2.67
CA GLY A 136 -10.24 12.11 -2.60
C GLY A 136 -11.68 11.60 -2.53
N PHE A 137 -12.58 12.35 -3.17
CA PHE A 137 -14.00 12.06 -3.32
C PHE A 137 -14.45 12.39 -4.75
N ILE A 138 -15.68 12.02 -5.09
CA ILE A 138 -16.27 12.32 -6.40
C ILE A 138 -17.38 13.35 -6.21
N LEU A 139 -17.36 14.41 -7.02
CA LEU A 139 -18.43 15.41 -7.08
C LEU A 139 -19.62 14.87 -7.88
N GLN A 140 -20.82 15.11 -7.37
CA GLN A 140 -22.10 14.75 -7.97
C GLN A 140 -23.03 15.96 -7.91
N GLY A 141 -22.87 16.87 -8.87
CA GLY A 141 -23.56 18.17 -8.85
C GLY A 141 -23.15 18.97 -7.61
N GLU A 142 -24.11 19.30 -6.76
CA GLU A 142 -23.89 20.06 -5.52
C GLU A 142 -23.50 19.18 -4.32
N HIS A 143 -23.41 17.87 -4.50
CA HIS A 143 -23.02 16.93 -3.45
C HIS A 143 -21.75 16.16 -3.83
N SER A 144 -21.31 15.30 -2.93
CA SER A 144 -20.18 14.42 -3.17
C SER A 144 -20.39 13.05 -2.52
N ARG A 145 -19.57 12.09 -2.94
CA ARG A 145 -19.51 10.76 -2.33
C ARG A 145 -18.07 10.29 -2.20
N TRP A 146 -17.86 9.36 -1.27
CA TRP A 146 -16.60 8.63 -1.18
C TRP A 146 -16.35 7.81 -2.45
N LEU A 147 -15.07 7.56 -2.71
CA LEU A 147 -14.63 6.64 -3.75
C LEU A 147 -15.09 5.22 -3.40
N THR A 148 -15.49 4.48 -4.43
CA THR A 148 -15.73 3.04 -4.33
C THR A 148 -14.40 2.28 -4.25
N HIS A 149 -14.44 1.02 -3.80
CA HIS A 149 -13.24 0.17 -3.79
C HIS A 149 -12.63 -0.01 -5.20
N GLU A 150 -13.46 0.00 -6.23
CA GLU A 150 -13.03 -0.10 -7.63
C GLU A 150 -12.28 1.15 -8.07
N GLU A 151 -12.86 2.33 -7.85
CA GLU A 151 -12.20 3.62 -8.15
C GLU A 151 -10.88 3.77 -7.39
N ILE A 152 -10.82 3.32 -6.13
CA ILE A 152 -9.60 3.33 -5.34
C ILE A 152 -8.56 2.36 -5.93
N THR A 153 -8.98 1.15 -6.26
CA THR A 153 -8.08 0.15 -6.85
C THR A 153 -7.49 0.65 -8.16
N ASP A 154 -8.33 1.13 -9.07
CA ASP A 154 -7.92 1.59 -10.39
C ASP A 154 -7.01 2.81 -10.28
N GLY A 155 -7.36 3.76 -9.40
CA GLY A 155 -6.52 4.92 -9.10
C GLY A 155 -5.17 4.53 -8.48
N VAL A 156 -5.13 3.53 -7.60
CA VAL A 156 -3.88 3.04 -7.02
C VAL A 156 -3.00 2.37 -8.08
N ILE A 157 -3.59 1.53 -8.95
CA ILE A 157 -2.86 0.90 -10.06
C ILE A 157 -2.29 1.96 -11.01
N ALA A 158 -3.09 2.95 -11.39
CA ALA A 158 -2.64 4.07 -12.23
C ALA A 158 -1.52 4.87 -11.56
N GLY A 159 -1.60 5.11 -10.25
CA GLY A 159 -0.55 5.75 -9.46
C GLY A 159 0.75 4.94 -9.44
N ILE A 160 0.67 3.62 -9.31
CA ILE A 160 1.83 2.71 -9.38
C ILE A 160 2.49 2.77 -10.76
N GLN A 161 1.68 2.78 -11.83
CA GLN A 161 2.16 2.80 -13.20
C GLN A 161 2.80 4.15 -13.58
N SER A 162 2.20 5.26 -13.16
CA SER A 162 2.69 6.61 -13.49
C SER A 162 3.95 7.00 -12.73
N LYS A 163 4.15 6.45 -11.52
CA LYS A 163 5.28 6.76 -10.63
C LYS A 163 5.43 8.26 -10.34
N GLN A 164 4.35 9.02 -10.40
CA GLN A 164 4.35 10.42 -9.99
C GLN A 164 4.63 10.54 -8.48
N SER A 165 5.22 11.66 -8.06
CA SER A 165 5.49 11.91 -6.65
C SER A 165 4.20 11.93 -5.84
N ASP A 166 3.19 12.63 -6.32
CA ASP A 166 1.84 12.69 -5.74
C ASP A 166 0.82 12.40 -6.86
N CYS A 167 -0.08 11.45 -6.61
CA CYS A 167 -1.18 11.07 -7.49
C CYS A 167 -2.50 11.23 -6.72
N ILE A 168 -3.52 11.80 -7.35
CA ILE A 168 -4.83 12.02 -6.74
C ILE A 168 -5.84 11.09 -7.39
N VAL A 169 -6.65 10.42 -6.57
CA VAL A 169 -7.79 9.62 -7.02
C VAL A 169 -9.07 10.38 -6.64
N GLY A 170 -9.87 10.76 -7.65
CA GLY A 170 -11.01 11.67 -7.46
C GLY A 170 -10.59 13.14 -7.39
N THR A 171 -11.26 13.94 -6.57
CA THR A 171 -10.90 15.33 -6.26
C THR A 171 -10.64 15.53 -4.77
N LEU A 172 -9.82 16.53 -4.44
CA LEU A 172 -9.57 16.99 -3.08
C LEU A 172 -10.36 18.27 -2.74
N GLU A 173 -10.83 18.98 -3.77
CA GLU A 173 -11.47 20.30 -3.68
C GLU A 173 -12.78 20.34 -4.48
N PRO A 174 -13.73 21.21 -4.09
CA PRO A 174 -13.67 22.10 -2.92
C PRO A 174 -13.83 21.33 -1.59
N TRP A 175 -13.02 21.68 -0.59
CA TRP A 175 -12.95 20.98 0.70
C TRP A 175 -14.28 20.98 1.47
N GLU A 176 -15.10 22.02 1.28
CA GLU A 176 -16.43 22.17 1.87
C GLU A 176 -17.39 21.10 1.38
N LEU A 177 -17.14 20.55 0.19
CA LEU A 177 -17.90 19.43 -0.37
C LEU A 177 -17.27 18.08 -0.05
N ARG A 178 -16.24 17.98 0.82
CA ARG A 178 -15.74 16.67 1.25
C ARG A 178 -16.84 15.95 2.05
N PRO A 179 -17.16 14.67 1.75
CA PRO A 179 -18.15 13.95 2.53
C PRO A 179 -17.76 13.90 4.01
N ILE A 180 -18.76 14.01 4.89
CA ILE A 180 -18.61 13.91 6.35
C ILE A 180 -18.57 12.45 6.76
#